data_AF-A0A848VDK2-F1
#
_entry.id   AF-A0A848VDK2-F1
#
_cell.length_a   1.000
_cell.length_b   1.000
_cell.length_c   1.000
_cell.angle_alpha   90.00
_cell.angle_beta   90.00
_cell.angle_gamma   90.00
#
_symmetry.space_group_name_H-M   'P 1'
#
loop_
_entity.id
_entity.type
_entity.pdbx_description
1 polymer ?
#
loop_
_entity_poly.entity_id
_entity_poly.type
_entity_poly.pdbx_seq_one_letter_code
_entity_poly.pdbx_strand_id
1 'polypeptide(L)'
;EVGCQGEVGSACSMAAGALAEVGAGTPAQVENAAEIGMEHNLGLTCDPIGGLVQIPCIERNAMGALKAINAARLARHGDGTHKVSLDQVIRTMRQTGIDMSTIYKETSRGGLAVNVPEC
;
A
#
# COMPACT_ATOMS: atom_id res chain seq x y z
N GLU A 1 -12.16 -6.06 5.20
CA GLU A 1 -11.59 -4.75 5.52
C GLU A 1 -10.27 -4.92 6.25
N VAL A 2 -9.20 -4.36 5.68
CA VAL A 2 -7.83 -4.47 6.19
C VAL A 2 -7.16 -3.10 6.38
N GLY A 3 -7.94 -2.00 6.32
CA GLY A 3 -7.45 -0.62 6.37
C GLY A 3 -6.82 -0.18 5.05
N CYS A 4 -6.25 1.03 5.03
CA CYS A 4 -5.68 1.70 3.84
C CYS A 4 -4.62 0.91 3.06
N GLN A 5 -3.98 -0.09 3.68
CA GLN A 5 -3.13 -1.05 2.96
C GLN A 5 -3.92 -1.86 1.90
N GLY A 6 -5.21 -2.11 2.12
CA GLY A 6 -6.12 -2.77 1.20
C GLY A 6 -6.59 -1.89 0.04
N GLU A 7 -6.53 -0.55 0.19
CA GLU A 7 -6.93 0.41 -0.84
C GLU A 7 -5.72 1.08 -1.50
N VAL A 8 -5.03 1.97 -0.79
CA VAL A 8 -3.86 2.68 -1.35
C VAL A 8 -2.67 1.74 -1.50
N GLY A 9 -2.48 0.80 -0.56
CA GLY A 9 -1.42 -0.19 -0.65
C GLY A 9 -1.59 -1.12 -1.86
N SER A 10 -2.82 -1.61 -2.09
CA SER A 10 -3.14 -2.43 -3.27
C SER A 10 -3.02 -1.64 -4.56
N ALA A 11 -3.47 -0.37 -4.60
CA ALA A 11 -3.29 0.50 -5.76
C ALA A 11 -1.80 0.72 -6.09
N CYS A 12 -0.96 0.96 -5.09
CA CYS A 12 0.49 1.10 -5.23
C CYS A 12 1.13 -0.20 -5.79
N SER A 13 0.74 -1.36 -5.24
CA SER A 13 1.20 -2.67 -5.70
C SER A 13 0.81 -2.95 -7.16
N MET A 14 -0.46 -2.70 -7.52
CA MET A 14 -0.96 -2.85 -8.89
C MET A 14 -0.21 -1.95 -9.87
N ALA A 15 -0.05 -0.66 -9.53
CA ALA A 15 0.66 0.29 -10.39
C ALA A 15 2.14 -0.06 -10.56
N ALA A 16 2.81 -0.56 -9.51
CA ALA A 16 4.20 -0.97 -9.56
C ALA A 16 4.40 -2.16 -10.51
N GLY A 17 3.58 -3.21 -10.36
CA GLY A 17 3.63 -4.39 -11.25
C GLY A 17 3.33 -4.01 -12.71
N ALA A 18 2.28 -3.23 -12.95
CA ALA A 18 1.91 -2.79 -14.30
C ALA A 18 3.02 -1.94 -14.96
N LEU A 19 3.65 -1.04 -14.21
CA LEU A 19 4.74 -0.22 -14.73
C LEU A 19 6.02 -1.04 -14.98
N ALA A 20 6.28 -2.08 -14.18
CA ALA A 20 7.36 -3.01 -14.43
C ALA A 20 7.16 -3.77 -15.75
N GLU A 21 5.94 -4.26 -16.01
CA GLU A 21 5.56 -4.96 -17.24
C GLU A 21 5.70 -4.06 -18.47
N VAL A 22 5.13 -2.84 -18.43
CA VAL A 22 5.27 -1.85 -19.52
C VAL A 22 6.74 -1.48 -19.75
N GLY A 23 7.57 -1.55 -18.72
CA GLY A 23 9.02 -1.39 -18.78
C GLY A 23 9.79 -2.60 -19.34
N ALA A 24 9.10 -3.61 -19.88
CA ALA A 24 9.68 -4.88 -20.33
C ALA A 24 10.39 -5.65 -19.21
N GLY A 25 9.86 -5.58 -17.99
CA GLY A 25 10.27 -6.45 -16.89
C GLY A 25 9.85 -7.89 -17.13
N THR A 26 10.58 -8.85 -16.57
CA THR A 26 10.16 -10.26 -16.57
C THR A 26 9.01 -10.48 -15.59
N PRO A 27 8.25 -11.59 -15.68
CA PRO A 27 7.23 -11.91 -14.68
C PRO A 27 7.73 -11.88 -13.24
N ALA A 28 8.97 -12.33 -12.99
CA ALA A 28 9.61 -12.27 -11.67
C ALA A 28 9.84 -10.82 -11.20
N GLN A 29 10.24 -9.91 -12.10
CA GLN A 29 10.39 -8.49 -11.79
C GLN A 29 9.03 -7.79 -11.60
N VAL A 30 7.98 -8.22 -12.31
CA VAL A 30 6.61 -7.72 -12.12
C VAL A 30 6.10 -8.09 -10.74
N GLU A 31 6.25 -9.35 -10.34
CA GLU A 31 5.90 -9.80 -8.98
C GLU A 31 6.72 -9.08 -7.92
N ASN A 32 8.03 -8.91 -8.14
CA ASN A 32 8.89 -8.16 -7.22
C ASN A 32 8.46 -6.70 -7.09
N ALA A 33 8.09 -6.02 -8.18
CA ALA A 33 7.62 -4.64 -8.13
C ALA A 33 6.30 -4.54 -7.34
N ALA A 34 5.36 -5.47 -7.58
CA ALA A 34 4.10 -5.54 -6.85
C ALA A 34 4.33 -5.80 -5.35
N GLU A 35 5.29 -6.67 -5.04
CA GLU A 35 5.72 -7.03 -3.68
C GLU A 35 6.25 -5.81 -2.93
N ILE A 36 7.28 -5.12 -3.46
CA ILE A 36 7.83 -3.88 -2.88
C ILE A 36 6.73 -2.82 -2.71
N GLY A 37 5.85 -2.68 -3.72
CA GLY A 37 4.73 -1.74 -3.69
C GLY A 37 3.76 -1.99 -2.54
N MET A 38 3.46 -3.24 -2.21
CA MET A 38 2.62 -3.60 -1.08
C MET A 38 3.39 -3.55 0.26
N GLU A 39 4.64 -4.02 0.29
CA GLU A 39 5.50 -4.05 1.48
C GLU A 39 5.58 -2.66 2.14
N HIS A 40 5.78 -1.63 1.33
CA HIS A 40 5.87 -0.22 1.78
C HIS A 40 4.54 0.38 2.28
N ASN A 41 3.45 -0.39 2.31
CA ASN A 41 2.14 0.04 2.81
C ASN A 41 1.55 -0.92 3.86
N LEU A 42 2.24 -1.99 4.24
CA LEU A 42 1.76 -2.91 5.28
C LEU A 42 1.47 -2.19 6.61
N GLY A 43 0.33 -2.52 7.22
CA GLY A 43 -0.15 -1.95 8.48
C GLY A 43 -0.82 -0.57 8.37
N LEU A 44 -0.99 -0.01 7.16
CA LEU A 44 -1.61 1.29 6.98
C LEU A 44 -3.12 1.24 7.32
N THR A 45 -3.51 1.98 8.36
CA THR A 45 -4.90 2.13 8.86
C THR A 45 -5.71 3.12 8.00
N CYS A 46 -7.04 3.09 8.03
CA CYS A 46 -7.89 4.10 7.37
C CYS A 46 -8.79 4.83 8.39
N ASP A 47 -8.35 6.04 8.77
CA ASP A 47 -9.01 6.83 9.82
C ASP A 47 -8.88 8.32 9.51
N PRO A 48 -9.51 8.79 8.42
CA PRO A 48 -9.29 10.13 7.89
C PRO A 48 -9.97 11.21 8.73
N ILE A 49 -9.44 12.42 8.68
CA ILE A 49 -9.98 13.59 9.39
C ILE A 49 -11.43 13.84 8.96
N GLY A 50 -12.33 14.03 9.94
CA GLY A 50 -13.76 14.25 9.70
C GLY A 50 -14.50 13.10 9.01
N GLY A 51 -13.84 11.95 8.83
CA GLY A 51 -14.33 10.87 7.96
C GLY A 51 -14.33 11.20 6.46
N LEU A 52 -13.62 12.26 6.07
CA LEU A 52 -13.59 12.76 4.69
C LEU A 52 -12.45 12.11 3.89
N VAL A 53 -12.68 11.87 2.60
CA VAL A 53 -11.63 11.36 1.68
C VAL A 53 -10.71 12.51 1.23
N GLN A 54 -10.10 13.18 2.19
CA GLN A 54 -9.20 14.32 1.96
C GLN A 54 -7.86 14.06 2.64
N ILE A 55 -7.81 14.16 3.97
CA ILE A 55 -6.58 13.97 4.76
C ILE A 55 -6.70 12.67 5.56
N PRO A 56 -5.76 11.72 5.44
CA PRO A 56 -4.51 11.77 4.66
C PRO A 56 -4.62 11.15 3.24
N CYS A 57 -5.84 10.99 2.73
CA CYS A 57 -6.13 10.23 1.51
C CYS A 57 -5.43 10.80 0.27
N ILE A 58 -5.39 12.12 0.11
CA ILE A 58 -4.81 12.80 -1.05
C ILE A 58 -3.30 12.59 -1.09
N GLU A 59 -2.60 12.91 -0.01
CA GLU A 59 -1.15 12.75 0.07
C GLU A 59 -0.73 11.27 0.04
N ARG A 60 -1.56 10.36 0.56
CA ARG A 60 -1.32 8.91 0.44
C ARG A 60 -1.32 8.45 -1.02
N ASN A 61 -2.20 8.99 -1.87
CA ASN A 61 -2.20 8.69 -3.30
C ASN A 61 -0.95 9.24 -3.99
N ALA A 62 -0.57 10.50 -3.70
CA ALA A 62 0.64 11.10 -4.27
C ALA A 62 1.91 10.32 -3.88
N MET A 63 2.04 9.96 -2.60
CA MET A 63 3.16 9.15 -2.11
C MET A 63 3.11 7.72 -2.66
N GLY A 64 1.91 7.13 -2.78
CA GLY A 64 1.71 5.81 -3.38
C GLY A 64 2.16 5.74 -4.84
N ALA A 65 1.86 6.76 -5.64
CA ALA A 65 2.31 6.84 -7.02
C ALA A 65 3.85 6.87 -7.13
N LEU A 66 4.51 7.67 -6.28
CA LEU A 66 5.98 7.72 -6.23
C LEU A 66 6.60 6.39 -5.77
N LYS A 67 6.01 5.73 -4.77
CA LYS A 67 6.40 4.38 -4.33
C LYS A 67 6.30 3.39 -5.48
N ALA A 68 5.20 3.39 -6.24
CA ALA A 68 5.00 2.48 -7.36
C ALA A 68 6.06 2.67 -8.47
N ILE A 69 6.38 3.91 -8.81
CA ILE A 69 7.45 4.23 -9.78
C ILE A 69 8.80 3.71 -9.29
N ASN A 70 9.13 3.95 -8.02
CA ASN A 70 10.40 3.51 -7.46
C ASN A 70 10.48 1.99 -7.32
N ALA A 71 9.39 1.32 -6.92
CA ALA A 71 9.31 -0.14 -6.84
C ALA A 71 9.54 -0.79 -8.22
N ALA A 72 8.87 -0.29 -9.27
CA ALA A 72 9.08 -0.77 -10.63
C ALA A 72 10.53 -0.56 -11.12
N ARG A 73 11.16 0.57 -10.75
CA ARG A 73 12.57 0.83 -11.06
C ARG A 73 13.49 -0.14 -10.33
N LEU A 74 13.30 -0.31 -9.01
CA LEU A 74 14.12 -1.21 -8.19
C LEU A 74 14.05 -2.65 -8.73
N ALA A 75 12.85 -3.17 -8.96
CA ALA A 75 12.66 -4.52 -9.47
C ALA A 75 13.30 -4.72 -10.85
N ARG A 76 13.18 -3.75 -11.76
CA ARG A 76 13.78 -3.81 -13.11
C ARG A 76 15.31 -3.66 -13.12
N HIS A 77 15.89 -3.00 -12.13
CA HIS A 77 17.35 -2.93 -11.97
C HIS A 77 17.92 -4.20 -11.32
N GLY A 78 17.10 -4.94 -10.56
CA GLY A 78 17.41 -6.28 -10.07
C GLY A 78 17.17 -7.35 -11.14
N ASP A 79 17.37 -8.61 -10.75
CA ASP A 79 17.11 -9.79 -11.58
C ASP A 79 15.74 -10.44 -11.31
N GLY A 80 14.92 -9.80 -10.47
CA GLY A 80 13.63 -10.32 -10.00
C GLY A 80 13.73 -11.26 -8.79
N THR A 81 14.93 -11.54 -8.27
CA THR A 81 15.08 -12.26 -7.01
C THR A 81 14.87 -11.34 -5.81
N HIS A 82 14.04 -11.79 -4.88
CA HIS A 82 13.74 -11.07 -3.65
C HIS A 82 13.61 -12.04 -2.48
N LYS A 83 14.00 -11.59 -1.29
CA LYS A 83 13.95 -12.43 -0.08
C LYS A 83 12.52 -12.67 0.41
N VAL A 84 11.64 -11.70 0.17
CA VAL A 84 10.26 -11.70 0.63
C VAL A 84 9.38 -11.88 -0.60
N SER A 85 8.61 -12.97 -0.68
CA SER A 85 7.72 -13.20 -1.82
C SER A 85 6.43 -12.38 -1.72
N LEU A 86 5.81 -12.10 -2.86
CA LEU A 86 4.49 -11.44 -2.91
C LEU A 86 3.45 -12.18 -2.06
N ASP A 87 3.45 -13.51 -2.05
CA ASP A 87 2.58 -14.32 -1.19
C ASP A 87 2.81 -14.08 0.30
N GLN A 88 4.08 -13.93 0.73
CA GLN A 88 4.40 -13.58 2.11
C GLN A 88 3.85 -12.20 2.45
N VAL A 89 4.02 -11.22 1.56
CA VAL A 89 3.47 -9.87 1.75
C VAL A 89 1.94 -9.88 1.82
N ILE A 90 1.25 -10.61 0.95
CA ILE A 90 -0.22 -10.73 0.96
C ILE A 90 -0.72 -11.40 2.26
N ARG A 91 -0.03 -12.47 2.71
CA ARG A 91 -0.36 -13.11 4.00
C ARG A 91 -0.16 -12.14 5.16
N THR A 92 0.91 -11.35 5.15
CA THR A 92 1.17 -10.32 6.15
C THR A 92 0.10 -9.21 6.13
N MET A 93 -0.31 -8.74 4.95
CA MET A 93 -1.42 -7.77 4.79
C MET A 93 -2.72 -8.32 5.39
N ARG A 94 -3.03 -9.58 5.11
CA ARG A 94 -4.21 -10.24 5.69
C ARG A 94 -4.13 -10.33 7.20
N GLN A 95 -3.00 -10.82 7.73
CA GLN A 95 -2.81 -11.00 9.17
C GLN A 95 -2.89 -9.66 9.91
N THR A 96 -2.13 -8.65 9.46
CA THR A 96 -2.17 -7.30 10.03
C THR A 96 -3.56 -6.68 9.94
N GLY A 97 -4.31 -6.93 8.86
CA GLY A 97 -5.69 -6.48 8.74
C GLY A 97 -6.67 -7.18 9.70
N ILE A 98 -6.41 -8.43 10.07
CA ILE A 98 -7.17 -9.15 11.12
C ILE A 98 -6.84 -8.56 12.49
N ASP A 99 -5.56 -8.31 12.76
CA ASP A 99 -5.07 -7.79 14.04
C ASP A 99 -5.39 -6.31 14.24
N MET A 100 -5.67 -5.57 13.16
CA MET A 100 -6.06 -4.18 13.20
C MET A 100 -7.40 -4.00 13.94
N SER A 101 -7.39 -3.18 14.98
CA SER A 101 -8.61 -2.80 15.71
C SER A 101 -9.65 -2.21 14.75
N THR A 102 -10.92 -2.57 14.95
CA THR A 102 -12.04 -2.12 14.11
C THR A 102 -12.16 -0.60 14.04
N ILE A 103 -11.77 0.13 15.10
CA ILE A 103 -11.82 1.60 15.11
C ILE A 103 -10.80 2.25 14.17
N TYR A 104 -9.73 1.56 13.79
CA TYR A 104 -8.68 2.05 12.89
C TYR A 104 -8.81 1.53 11.44
N LYS A 105 -9.90 0.81 11.14
CA LYS A 105 -10.13 0.23 9.80
C LYS A 105 -10.67 1.26 8.83
N GLU A 106 -11.98 1.44 8.71
CA GLU A 106 -12.63 2.38 7.78
C GLU A 106 -13.81 3.09 8.49
N THR A 107 -13.69 3.30 9.80
CA THR A 107 -14.82 3.77 10.63
C THR A 107 -14.75 5.25 10.99
N SER A 108 -13.60 5.89 10.86
CA SER A 108 -13.38 7.30 11.27
C SER A 108 -13.65 7.56 12.76
N ARG A 109 -13.38 6.55 13.61
CA ARG A 109 -13.69 6.57 15.05
C ARG A 109 -12.45 6.61 15.94
N GLY A 110 -11.25 6.73 15.37
CA GLY A 110 -9.99 6.77 16.11
C GLY A 110 -8.99 7.75 15.49
N GLY A 111 -7.70 7.46 15.64
CA GLY A 111 -6.64 7.92 14.73
C GLY A 111 -6.66 9.42 14.48
N LEU A 112 -6.48 9.84 13.22
CA LEU A 112 -6.53 11.26 12.87
C LEU A 112 -7.95 11.82 12.99
N ALA A 113 -8.98 11.00 12.74
CA ALA A 113 -10.38 11.41 12.78
C ALA A 113 -10.82 12.02 14.12
N VAL A 114 -10.32 11.51 15.24
CA VAL A 114 -10.72 11.99 16.59
C VAL A 114 -9.65 12.84 17.29
N ASN A 115 -8.41 12.81 16.80
CA ASN A 115 -7.29 13.51 17.43
C ASN A 115 -6.93 14.83 16.74
N VAL A 116 -7.47 15.11 15.55
CA VAL A 116 -7.29 16.39 14.85
C VAL A 116 -8.66 17.08 14.73
N PRO A 117 -8.85 18.25 15.37
CA PRO A 117 -10.10 19.01 15.26
C PRO A 117 -10.32 19.52 13.83
N GLU A 118 -11.49 19.27 13.25
CA GLU A 118 -12.02 20.10 12.17
C GLU A 118 -12.57 21.37 12.82
N CYS A 119 -11.84 22.48 12.67
CA CYS A 119 -12.22 23.77 13.21
C CYS A 119 -13.43 24.39 12.50
#